data_AF-A0A5C6TZY6-F1
#
_entry.id   AF-A0A5C6TZY6-F1
#
_cell.length_a   1.000
_cell.length_b   1.000
_cell.length_c   1.000
_cell.angle_alpha   90.00
_cell.angle_beta   90.00
_cell.angle_gamma   90.00
#
_symmetry.space_group_name_H-M   'P 1'
#
loop_
_entity.id
_entity.type
_entity.pdbx_description
1 polymer ?
#
loop_
_entity_poly.entity_id
_entity_poly.type
_entity_poly.pdbx_seq_one_letter_code
_entity_poly.pdbx_strand_id
1 'polypeptide(L)'
;MGDGPAALGACLAGLPPPWRLAGLLGPAFAEDFAVVDGATARIPWLAVCLPSHWAPADKVGRHFAEVHAPVADNRLLLAASEHLTRLVTGPQRWERFVWTITPVGTLDMHPARVQAPAWPHAVDAATIAAMAWFRTERQTFIPVADARQLSSPSASNPGR
;
A
#
# COMPACT_ATOMS: atom_id res chain seq x y z
N MET A 1 28.03 4.33 17.01
CA MET A 1 27.15 4.97 15.98
C MET A 1 27.28 4.15 14.71
N GLY A 2 26.19 3.89 14.00
CA GLY A 2 26.25 3.15 12.73
C GLY A 2 26.92 3.98 11.62
N ASP A 3 27.50 3.32 10.64
CA ASP A 3 28.16 3.86 9.45
C ASP A 3 27.20 4.16 8.29
N GLY A 4 25.89 4.08 8.53
CA GLY A 4 24.86 4.33 7.53
C GLY A 4 24.77 5.80 7.09
N PRO A 5 24.13 6.07 5.94
CA PRO A 5 23.93 7.42 5.41
C PRO A 5 23.35 8.39 6.46
N ALA A 6 23.97 9.57 6.61
CA ALA A 6 23.55 10.59 7.59
C ALA A 6 22.06 11.01 7.42
N ALA A 7 21.58 11.05 6.17
CA ALA A 7 20.18 11.35 5.87
C ALA A 7 19.21 10.32 6.46
N LEU A 8 19.58 9.03 6.48
CA LEU A 8 18.77 8.00 7.13
C LEU A 8 18.74 8.20 8.65
N GLY A 9 19.89 8.51 9.25
CA GLY A 9 19.97 8.84 10.67
C GLY A 9 19.07 10.00 11.05
N ALA A 10 19.04 11.07 10.25
CA ALA A 10 18.17 12.22 10.45
C ALA A 10 16.68 11.86 10.32
N CYS A 11 16.32 11.08 9.29
CA CYS A 11 14.95 10.61 9.08
C CYS A 11 14.45 9.79 10.29
N LEU A 12 15.24 8.82 10.74
CA LEU A 12 14.89 7.97 11.89
C LEU A 12 14.86 8.77 13.20
N ALA A 13 15.74 9.75 13.38
CA ALA A 13 15.73 10.61 14.56
C ALA A 13 14.44 11.45 14.66
N GLY A 14 13.84 11.80 13.51
CA GLY A 14 12.56 12.50 13.41
C GLY A 14 11.34 11.66 13.82
N LEU A 15 11.48 10.33 13.92
CA LEU A 15 10.42 9.45 14.42
C LEU A 15 10.41 9.43 15.96
N PRO A 16 9.21 9.29 16.58
CA PRO A 16 9.11 9.01 18.01
C PRO A 16 9.95 7.77 18.38
N PRO A 17 10.61 7.74 19.55
CA PRO A 17 11.55 6.67 19.90
C PRO A 17 11.02 5.23 19.69
N PRO A 18 9.75 4.91 20.02
CA PRO A 18 9.21 3.56 19.79
C PRO A 18 9.17 3.14 18.31
N TRP A 19 9.15 4.09 17.37
CA TRP A 19 9.00 3.83 15.95
C TRP A 19 10.31 3.77 15.17
N ARG A 20 11.43 4.14 15.78
CA ARG A 20 12.72 4.23 15.08
C ARG A 20 13.20 2.88 14.53
N LEU A 21 13.03 1.81 15.29
CA LEU A 21 13.39 0.47 14.85
C LEU A 21 12.52 0.02 13.66
N ALA A 22 11.19 0.17 13.76
CA ALA A 22 10.28 -0.17 12.66
C ALA A 22 10.52 0.71 11.43
N GLY A 23 10.92 1.98 11.62
CA GLY A 23 11.27 2.90 10.54
C GLY A 23 12.45 2.45 9.69
N LEU A 24 13.32 1.55 10.19
CA LEU A 24 14.40 0.96 9.41
C LEU A 24 13.90 0.07 8.26
N LEU A 25 12.66 -0.43 8.33
CA LEU A 25 12.10 -1.27 7.26
C LEU A 25 11.97 -0.52 5.93
N GLY A 26 11.59 0.77 5.96
CA GLY A 26 11.42 1.58 4.76
C GLY A 26 12.67 1.62 3.87
N PRO A 27 13.85 2.01 4.38
CA PRO A 27 15.08 2.03 3.58
C PRO A 27 15.75 0.65 3.42
N ALA A 28 15.35 -0.38 4.18
CA ALA A 28 15.98 -1.70 4.12
C ALA A 28 15.48 -2.57 2.96
N PHE A 29 14.31 -2.25 2.39
CA PHE A 29 13.68 -3.01 1.31
C PHE A 29 13.24 -2.07 0.18
N ALA A 30 13.03 -2.63 -1.01
CA ALA A 30 12.50 -1.88 -2.14
C ALA A 30 10.98 -1.66 -2.02
N GLU A 31 10.30 -2.54 -1.26
CA GLU A 31 8.86 -2.52 -1.05
C GLU A 31 8.42 -1.47 -0.03
N ASP A 32 7.23 -0.91 -0.28
CA ASP A 32 6.46 -0.21 0.73
C ASP A 32 5.68 -1.21 1.60
N PHE A 33 5.48 -0.89 2.88
CA PHE A 33 4.83 -1.77 3.85
C PHE A 33 3.55 -1.16 4.43
N ALA A 34 2.56 -2.03 4.63
CA ALA A 34 1.35 -1.73 5.38
C ALA A 34 1.03 -2.88 6.32
N VAL A 35 0.61 -2.56 7.54
CA VAL A 35 0.00 -3.53 8.45
C VAL A 35 -1.51 -3.32 8.42
N VAL A 36 -2.25 -4.41 8.25
CA VAL A 36 -3.71 -4.43 8.36
C VAL A 36 -4.08 -5.29 9.57
N ASP A 37 -4.81 -4.73 10.51
CA ASP A 37 -5.38 -5.47 11.63
C ASP A 37 -6.59 -6.27 11.14
N GLY A 38 -6.50 -7.60 11.19
CA GLY A 38 -7.60 -8.48 10.79
C GLY A 38 -8.85 -8.31 11.64
N ALA A 39 -8.74 -8.02 12.94
CA ALA A 39 -9.91 -7.92 13.81
C ALA A 39 -10.75 -6.67 13.54
N THR A 40 -10.10 -5.56 13.20
CA THR A 40 -10.76 -4.24 13.04
C THR A 40 -10.77 -3.74 11.60
N ALA A 41 -10.08 -4.44 10.69
CA ALA A 41 -9.79 -4.02 9.33
C ALA A 41 -9.14 -2.63 9.25
N ARG A 42 -8.49 -2.15 10.31
CA ARG A 42 -7.78 -0.87 10.32
C ARG A 42 -6.33 -1.03 9.89
N ILE A 43 -5.74 0.08 9.46
CA ILE A 43 -4.34 0.15 9.04
C ILE A 43 -3.53 0.86 10.13
N PRO A 44 -3.10 0.18 11.19
CA PRO A 44 -2.42 0.84 12.32
C PRO A 44 -1.04 1.40 11.95
N TRP A 45 -0.43 0.92 10.87
CA TRP A 45 0.94 1.28 10.54
C TRP A 45 1.23 1.19 9.04
N LEU A 46 2.06 2.13 8.58
CA LEU A 46 2.53 2.27 7.20
C LEU A 46 4.02 2.68 7.21
N ALA A 47 4.81 2.10 6.31
CA ALA A 47 6.12 2.62 5.90
C ALA A 47 6.13 2.69 4.38
N VAL A 48 5.89 3.89 3.84
CA VAL A 48 5.64 4.10 2.41
C VAL A 48 6.53 5.23 1.92
N CYS A 49 7.48 4.89 1.07
CA CYS A 49 8.42 5.80 0.43
C CYS A 49 8.07 6.05 -1.05
N LEU A 50 7.36 5.12 -1.70
CA LEU A 50 7.11 5.15 -3.15
C LEU A 50 5.60 5.17 -3.48
N PRO A 51 4.78 6.06 -2.87
CA PRO A 51 3.33 6.02 -3.07
C PRO A 51 2.93 6.35 -4.52
N SER A 52 1.89 5.68 -5.01
CA SER A 52 1.29 5.97 -6.33
C SER A 52 0.12 6.95 -6.21
N HIS A 53 0.43 8.24 -6.07
CA HIS A 53 -0.53 9.35 -6.01
C HIS A 53 -1.48 9.35 -4.80
N TRP A 54 -1.00 8.94 -3.63
CA TRP A 54 -1.73 9.07 -2.37
C TRP A 54 -0.78 9.43 -1.22
N ALA A 55 -1.31 10.05 -0.17
CA ALA A 55 -0.54 10.44 1.01
C ALA A 55 -0.71 9.38 2.12
N PRO A 56 0.38 8.75 2.62
CA PRO A 56 0.31 7.75 3.69
C PRO A 56 -0.31 8.28 4.99
N ALA A 57 0.00 9.54 5.34
CA ALA A 57 -0.52 10.20 6.53
C ALA A 57 -2.05 10.27 6.56
N ASP A 58 -2.71 10.33 5.40
CA ASP A 58 -4.17 10.42 5.29
C ASP A 58 -4.87 9.05 5.45
N LYS A 59 -4.09 7.96 5.50
CA LYS A 59 -4.58 6.58 5.48
C LYS A 59 -4.29 5.82 6.77
N VAL A 60 -3.22 6.16 7.49
CA VAL A 60 -2.88 5.52 8.76
C VAL A 60 -4.02 5.66 9.78
N GLY A 61 -4.33 4.58 10.50
CA GLY A 61 -5.41 4.47 11.47
C GLY A 61 -6.81 4.25 10.89
N ARG A 62 -7.01 4.44 9.58
CA ARG A 62 -8.33 4.32 8.94
C ARG A 62 -8.70 2.87 8.61
N HIS A 63 -9.98 2.65 8.37
CA HIS A 63 -10.49 1.35 7.96
C HIS A 63 -10.13 1.06 6.49
N PHE A 64 -9.82 -0.20 6.17
CA PHE A 64 -9.37 -0.66 4.86
C PHE A 64 -10.34 -0.24 3.74
N ALA A 65 -11.65 -0.36 3.97
CA ALA A 65 -12.67 0.10 3.01
C ALA A 65 -12.60 1.61 2.74
N GLU A 66 -12.37 2.44 3.77
CA GLU A 66 -12.34 3.89 3.64
C GLU A 66 -11.15 4.36 2.80
N VAL A 67 -9.99 3.74 2.98
CA VAL A 67 -8.78 4.16 2.27
C VAL A 67 -8.87 3.88 0.77
N HIS A 68 -9.68 2.89 0.38
CA HIS A 68 -9.96 2.48 -1.01
C HIS A 68 -11.17 3.20 -1.62
N ALA A 69 -11.92 3.99 -0.85
CA ALA A 69 -13.11 4.69 -1.36
C ALA A 69 -12.87 5.51 -2.66
N PRO A 70 -11.71 6.17 -2.88
CA PRO A 70 -11.44 6.94 -4.10
C PRO A 70 -11.23 6.11 -5.38
N VAL A 71 -11.10 4.78 -5.29
CA VAL A 71 -10.94 3.92 -6.48
C VAL A 71 -12.27 3.88 -7.25
N ALA A 72 -12.29 4.26 -8.53
CA ALA A 72 -13.51 4.26 -9.35
C ALA A 72 -14.18 2.87 -9.40
N ASP A 73 -15.51 2.84 -9.60
CA ASP A 73 -16.35 1.62 -9.51
C ASP A 73 -16.21 0.87 -8.17
N ASN A 74 -16.01 1.62 -7.08
CA ASN A 74 -15.75 1.07 -5.75
C ASN A 74 -16.87 0.16 -5.22
N ARG A 75 -18.07 0.14 -5.81
CA ARG A 75 -19.21 -0.64 -5.29
C ARG A 75 -18.87 -2.13 -5.22
N LEU A 76 -18.14 -2.65 -6.22
CA LEU A 76 -17.65 -4.02 -6.21
C LEU A 76 -16.54 -4.20 -5.16
N LEU A 77 -15.62 -3.24 -5.05
CA LEU A 77 -14.52 -3.25 -4.08
C LEU A 77 -14.99 -3.08 -2.62
N LEU A 78 -16.06 -2.32 -2.36
CA LEU A 78 -16.68 -2.13 -1.05
C LEU A 78 -17.50 -3.36 -0.67
N ALA A 79 -18.30 -3.90 -1.59
CA ALA A 79 -19.00 -5.17 -1.40
C ALA A 79 -18.00 -6.32 -1.16
N ALA A 80 -16.84 -6.26 -1.82
CA ALA A 80 -15.74 -7.17 -1.60
C ALA A 80 -14.80 -6.73 -0.46
N SER A 81 -14.96 -5.57 0.18
CA SER A 81 -13.91 -5.02 1.06
C SER A 81 -13.72 -5.87 2.30
N GLU A 82 -14.81 -6.40 2.86
CA GLU A 82 -14.69 -7.38 3.94
C GLU A 82 -14.08 -8.70 3.46
N HIS A 83 -14.43 -9.16 2.26
CA HIS A 83 -13.86 -10.38 1.70
C HIS A 83 -12.37 -10.21 1.41
N LEU A 84 -11.98 -9.06 0.84
CA LEU A 84 -10.61 -8.64 0.62
C LEU A 84 -9.89 -8.53 1.94
N THR A 85 -10.46 -7.88 2.97
CA THR A 85 -9.85 -7.82 4.30
C THR A 85 -9.63 -9.23 4.84
N ARG A 86 -10.64 -10.11 4.82
CA ARG A 86 -10.50 -11.51 5.25
C ARG A 86 -9.43 -12.26 4.46
N LEU A 87 -9.33 -12.00 3.16
CA LEU A 87 -8.33 -12.61 2.28
C LEU A 87 -6.93 -12.06 2.59
N VAL A 88 -6.78 -10.74 2.77
CA VAL A 88 -5.52 -10.06 3.08
C VAL A 88 -4.98 -10.41 4.46
N THR A 89 -5.87 -10.70 5.41
CA THR A 89 -5.53 -11.05 6.79
C THR A 89 -5.76 -12.53 7.11
N GLY A 90 -5.99 -13.35 6.07
CA GLY A 90 -6.16 -14.79 6.21
C GLY A 90 -4.83 -15.52 6.44
N PRO A 91 -4.87 -16.81 6.77
CA PRO A 91 -3.67 -17.59 7.10
C PRO A 91 -2.83 -17.95 5.86
N GLN A 92 -3.33 -17.68 4.65
CA GLN A 92 -2.64 -17.99 3.41
C GLN A 92 -1.89 -16.76 2.89
N ARG A 93 -0.68 -16.98 2.40
CA ARG A 93 0.02 -15.99 1.58
C ARG A 93 -0.63 -15.90 0.22
N TRP A 94 -0.84 -14.68 -0.27
CA TRP A 94 -1.26 -14.44 -1.65
C TRP A 94 -0.62 -13.16 -2.19
N GLU A 95 -0.74 -12.97 -3.49
CA GLU A 95 -0.25 -11.78 -4.18
C GLU A 95 -1.25 -11.29 -5.22
N ARG A 96 -1.16 -10.00 -5.53
CA ARG A 96 -1.85 -9.38 -6.66
C ARG A 96 -0.93 -8.40 -7.37
N PHE A 97 -1.31 -8.08 -8.60
CA PHE A 97 -0.63 -7.09 -9.42
C PHE A 97 -1.56 -5.90 -9.65
N VAL A 98 -1.08 -4.71 -9.34
CA VAL A 98 -1.74 -3.45 -9.69
C VAL A 98 -0.85 -2.74 -10.70
N TRP A 99 -1.45 -2.03 -11.65
CA TRP A 99 -0.71 -1.29 -12.65
C TRP A 99 -1.34 0.07 -12.93
N THR A 100 -0.54 0.98 -13.45
CA THR A 100 -0.98 2.31 -13.90
C THR A 100 -0.11 2.75 -15.06
N ILE A 101 -0.69 3.51 -15.99
CA ILE A 101 0.07 4.24 -17.01
C ILE A 101 0.05 5.72 -16.61
N THR A 102 1.22 6.34 -16.54
CA THR A 102 1.40 7.72 -16.06
C THR A 102 2.40 8.47 -16.95
N PRO A 103 2.27 9.78 -17.17
CA PRO A 103 3.28 10.56 -17.89
C PRO A 103 4.50 10.88 -17.02
N VAL A 104 4.53 10.46 -15.75
CA VAL A 104 5.58 10.78 -14.78
C VAL A 104 6.36 9.52 -14.40
N GLY A 105 7.67 9.53 -14.63
CA GLY A 105 8.56 8.37 -14.39
C GLY A 105 9.16 8.26 -12.98
N THR A 106 8.82 9.16 -12.05
CA THR A 106 9.33 9.08 -10.67
C THR A 106 8.59 8.03 -9.84
N LEU A 107 9.28 7.42 -8.87
CA LEU A 107 8.67 6.41 -8.00
C LEU A 107 7.90 7.02 -6.83
N ASP A 108 8.40 8.10 -6.24
CA ASP A 108 7.72 8.84 -5.16
C ASP A 108 6.74 9.83 -5.78
N MET A 109 5.47 9.42 -5.91
CA MET A 109 4.39 10.27 -6.39
C MET A 109 3.52 10.79 -5.26
N HIS A 110 4.09 11.10 -4.09
CA HIS A 110 3.33 11.73 -3.01
C HIS A 110 2.70 13.04 -3.52
N PRO A 111 1.39 13.31 -3.28
CA PRO A 111 0.68 14.49 -3.81
C PRO A 111 1.25 15.86 -3.40
N ALA A 112 2.16 15.90 -2.43
CA ALA A 112 2.83 17.12 -1.95
C ALA A 112 4.15 17.38 -2.69
N ARG A 113 4.67 16.38 -3.42
CA ARG A 113 5.92 16.43 -4.20
C ARG A 113 5.63 16.41 -5.69
N VAL A 114 4.61 15.65 -6.09
CA VAL A 114 4.19 15.48 -7.48
C VAL A 114 2.74 15.89 -7.63
N GLN A 115 2.50 16.95 -8.39
CA GLN A 115 1.15 17.35 -8.78
C GLN A 115 0.47 16.21 -9.56
N ALA A 116 -0.87 16.14 -9.51
CA ALA A 116 -1.66 15.24 -10.35
C ALA A 116 -1.12 15.19 -11.79
N PRO A 117 -0.62 14.02 -12.25
CA PRO A 117 -0.10 13.89 -13.60
C PRO A 117 -1.16 14.26 -14.63
N ALA A 118 -0.85 15.22 -15.50
CA ALA A 118 -1.73 15.64 -16.56
C ALA A 118 -1.22 15.10 -17.89
N TRP A 119 -2.11 14.48 -18.67
CA TRP A 119 -1.81 14.09 -20.04
C TRP A 119 -1.97 15.32 -20.95
N PRO A 120 -1.06 15.53 -21.91
CA PRO A 120 -1.23 16.59 -22.89
C PRO A 120 -2.49 16.34 -23.74
N HIS A 121 -3.20 17.43 -24.05
CA HIS A 121 -4.36 17.39 -24.94
C HIS A 121 -3.92 17.53 -26.39
N ALA A 122 -4.68 16.94 -27.33
CA ALA A 122 -4.51 17.09 -28.78
C ALA A 122 -3.11 16.71 -29.33
N VAL A 123 -2.47 15.69 -28.75
CA VAL A 123 -1.24 15.08 -29.26
C VAL A 123 -1.54 13.74 -29.94
N ASP A 124 -0.64 13.30 -30.82
CA ASP A 124 -0.76 12.00 -31.46
C ASP A 124 -0.40 10.82 -30.52
N ALA A 125 -0.76 9.61 -30.94
CA ALA A 125 -0.52 8.41 -30.14
C ALA A 125 0.98 8.12 -29.94
N ALA A 126 1.82 8.47 -30.92
CA ALA A 126 3.27 8.28 -30.84
C ALA A 126 3.88 9.14 -29.72
N THR A 127 3.43 10.38 -29.59
CA THR A 127 3.85 11.31 -28.54
C THR A 127 3.41 10.83 -27.15
N ILE A 128 2.16 10.35 -27.02
CA ILE A 128 1.67 9.75 -25.77
C ILE A 128 2.51 8.53 -25.39
N ALA A 129 2.75 7.62 -26.33
CA ALA A 129 3.53 6.41 -26.08
C ALA A 129 4.98 6.72 -25.67
N ALA A 130 5.60 7.74 -26.28
CA ALA A 130 6.97 8.14 -25.99
C ALA A 130 7.16 8.72 -24.57
N MET A 131 6.12 9.27 -23.95
CA MET A 131 6.18 9.80 -22.58
C MET A 131 5.53 8.90 -21.52
N ALA A 132 4.79 7.87 -21.95
CA ALA A 132 4.07 7.00 -21.05
C ALA A 132 5.01 6.08 -20.28
N TRP A 133 4.86 6.08 -18.96
CA TRP A 133 5.49 5.14 -18.06
C TRP A 133 4.47 4.08 -17.64
N PHE A 134 4.81 2.82 -17.86
CA PHE A 134 4.05 1.69 -17.32
C PHE A 134 4.63 1.33 -15.95
N ARG A 135 3.83 1.55 -14.90
CA ARG A 135 4.18 1.22 -13.52
C ARG A 135 3.40 -0.02 -13.09
N THR A 136 4.11 -0.99 -12.53
CA THR A 136 3.52 -2.19 -11.93
C THR A 136 3.88 -2.28 -10.46
N GLU A 137 2.96 -2.83 -9.67
CA GLU A 137 3.13 -3.08 -8.25
C GLU A 137 2.78 -4.54 -7.96
N ARG A 138 3.76 -5.31 -7.49
CA ARG A 138 3.53 -6.64 -6.95
C ARG A 138 3.22 -6.51 -5.47
N GLN A 139 1.96 -6.64 -5.11
CA GLN A 139 1.52 -6.54 -3.72
C GLN A 139 1.42 -7.95 -3.14
N THR A 140 2.24 -8.23 -2.12
CA THR A 140 2.25 -9.52 -1.41
C THR A 140 1.63 -9.34 -0.04
N PHE A 141 0.76 -10.27 0.34
CA PHE A 141 0.09 -10.29 1.63
C PHE A 141 0.54 -11.51 2.39
N ILE A 142 1.16 -11.26 3.54
CA ILE A 142 1.79 -12.29 4.36
C ILE A 142 1.17 -12.20 5.76
N PRO A 143 0.58 -13.29 6.28
CA PRO A 143 0.16 -13.32 7.66
C PRO A 143 1.37 -13.19 8.58
N VAL A 144 1.27 -12.31 9.58
CA VAL A 144 2.29 -12.23 10.63
C VAL A 144 2.05 -13.38 11.61
N ALA A 145 3.05 -14.23 11.79
CA ALA A 145 2.99 -15.35 12.73
C ALA A 145 2.76 -14.84 14.17
N ASP A 146 2.01 -15.60 14.96
CA ASP A 146 1.66 -15.30 16.36
C ASP A 146 0.89 -13.99 16.62
N ALA A 147 0.54 -13.24 15.57
CA ALA A 147 -0.45 -12.17 15.61
C ALA A 147 -1.85 -12.72 15.32
N ARG A 148 -2.90 -12.16 15.94
CA ARG A 148 -4.29 -12.58 15.67
C ARG A 148 -4.61 -12.39 14.18
N GLN A 149 -4.86 -13.49 13.49
CA GLN A 149 -5.36 -13.51 12.12
C GLN A 149 -6.88 -13.70 12.14
N LEU A 150 -7.57 -13.25 11.09
CA LEU A 150 -8.96 -13.66 10.92
C LEU A 150 -8.96 -15.14 10.54
N SER A 151 -9.45 -15.99 11.44
CA SER A 151 -9.75 -17.37 11.11
C SER A 151 -10.90 -17.41 10.10
N SER A 152 -10.74 -18.13 8.99
CA SER A 152 -11.89 -18.48 8.15
C SER A 152 -12.93 -19.19 9.02
N PRO A 153 -14.24 -18.91 8.86
CA PRO A 153 -15.25 -19.73 9.50
C PRO A 153 -15.04 -21.18 9.05
N SER A 154 -14.94 -22.12 10.00
CA SER A 154 -14.89 -23.53 9.65
C SER A 154 -16.13 -23.83 8.82
N ALA A 155 -15.96 -24.41 7.63
CA ALA A 155 -17.07 -25.01 6.92
C ALA A 155 -17.56 -26.20 7.77
N SER A 156 -18.44 -25.93 8.73
CA SER A 156 -19.20 -26.96 9.42
C SER A 156 -20.16 -27.54 8.38
N ASN A 157 -19.79 -28.70 7.85
CA ASN A 157 -20.64 -29.50 6.98
C ASN A 157 -21.94 -29.84 7.71
N PRO A 158 -23.12 -29.32 7.32
CA PRO A 158 -24.38 -29.73 7.90
C PRO A 158 -24.96 -30.82 7.00
N GLY A 159 -24.79 -32.09 7.35
CA GLY A 159 -25.43 -33.16 6.60
C GLY A 159 -24.86 -34.55 6.84
N ARG A 160 -25.28 -35.14 7.96
CA ARG A 160 -25.66 -36.55 8.00
C ARG A 160 -27.18 -36.60 8.07
#